data_AF-A0A2N1WD27-F1
#
_entry.id   AF-A0A2N1WD27-F1
#
_cell.length_a   1.000
_cell.length_b   1.000
_cell.length_c   1.000
_cell.angle_alpha   90.00
_cell.angle_beta   90.00
_cell.angle_gamma   90.00
#
_symmetry.space_group_name_H-M   'P 1'
#
loop_
_entity.id
_entity.type
_entity.pdbx_description
1 polymer ?
#
loop_
_entity_poly.entity_id
_entity_poly.type
_entity_poly.pdbx_seq_one_letter_code
_entity_poly.pdbx_strand_id
1 'polypeptide(L)' 'MIGAFYYLRIVKLMYFDEPEVRTPIHAPIDFRAVLTVNGLAMLGLGVFSGGLIGVCVHAFGG' A
#
# COMPACT_ATOMS: atom_id res chain seq x y z
N MET A 1 17.77 -7.23 -8.06
CA MET A 1 16.81 -6.17 -7.69
C MET A 1 16.13 -5.63 -8.94
N ILE A 2 15.05 -6.26 -9.37
CA ILE A 2 14.28 -5.80 -10.53
C ILE A 2 12.97 -5.14 -10.03
N GLY A 3 12.26 -5.79 -9.11
CA GLY A 3 10.99 -5.28 -8.56
C GLY A 3 11.09 -3.87 -7.97
N ALA A 4 12.03 -3.64 -7.04
CA ALA A 4 12.20 -2.31 -6.42
C ALA A 4 12.49 -1.19 -7.43
N PHE A 5 13.28 -1.47 -8.48
CA PHE A 5 13.57 -0.52 -9.55
C PHE A 5 12.30 -0.11 -10.32
N TYR A 6 11.46 -1.09 -10.68
CA TYR A 6 10.20 -0.82 -11.38
C TYR A 6 9.19 -0.08 -10.51
N TYR A 7 9.06 -0.43 -9.23
CA TYR A 7 8.18 0.29 -8.30
C TYR A 7 8.57 1.76 -8.16
N LEU A 8 9.85 2.03 -7.91
CA LEU A 8 10.34 3.42 -7.79
C LEU A 8 10.20 4.19 -9.11
N ARG A 9 10.42 3.53 -10.26
CA ARG A 9 10.19 4.14 -11.57
C ARG A 9 8.73 4.57 -11.73
N ILE A 10 7.76 3.71 -11.38
CA ILE A 10 6.33 4.04 -11.48
C ILE A 10 5.96 5.22 -10.59
N VAL A 11 6.41 5.23 -9.32
CA VAL A 11 6.18 6.35 -8.40
C VAL A 11 6.75 7.64 -8.95
N LYS A 12 7.95 7.56 -9.56
CA LYS A 12 8.56 8.71 -10.22
C LYS A 12 7.69 9.24 -11.35
N LEU A 13 7.25 8.37 -12.27
CA LEU A 13 6.40 8.75 -13.39
C LEU A 13 5.08 9.40 -12.91
N MET A 14 4.47 8.88 -11.83
CA MET A 14 3.19 9.40 -11.32
C MET A 14 3.26 10.81 -10.72
N TYR A 15 4.37 11.17 -10.06
CA TYR A 15 4.47 12.44 -9.31
C TYR A 15 5.34 13.49 -9.98
N PHE A 16 6.29 13.09 -10.83
CA PHE A 16 7.27 14.02 -11.41
C PHE A 16 7.07 14.27 -12.90
N ASP A 17 6.37 13.40 -13.62
CA ASP A 17 6.08 13.62 -15.03
C ASP A 17 4.74 14.33 -15.22
N GLU A 18 4.62 15.05 -16.34
CA GLU A 18 3.42 15.81 -16.67
C GLU A 18 2.27 14.86 -17.04
N PRO A 19 1.07 15.00 -16.44
CA PRO A 19 -0.04 14.12 -16.73
C PRO A 19 -0.59 14.34 -18.14
N GLU A 20 -0.72 13.27 -18.92
CA GLU A 20 -1.34 13.28 -20.25
C GLU A 20 -2.83 13.67 -20.19
N VAL A 21 -3.51 13.32 -19.08
CA VAL A 21 -4.93 13.58 -18.87
C VAL A 21 -5.12 14.23 -17.49
N ARG A 22 -5.72 15.43 -17.48
CA ARG A 22 -6.00 16.20 -16.26
C ARG A 22 -7.44 16.07 -15.76
N THR A 23 -8.18 15.07 -16.23
CA THR A 23 -9.54 14.86 -15.76
C THR A 23 -9.54 14.41 -14.30
N PRO A 24 -10.42 14.95 -13.45
CA PRO A 24 -10.50 14.54 -12.06
C PRO A 24 -10.93 13.08 -11.96
N ILE A 25 -10.17 12.30 -11.20
CA ILE A 25 -10.50 10.90 -10.93
C ILE A 25 -11.56 10.85 -9.83
N HIS A 26 -12.78 10.46 -10.19
CA HIS A 26 -13.87 10.26 -9.23
C HIS A 26 -13.86 8.81 -8.72
N ALA A 27 -13.39 8.61 -7.49
CA ALA A 27 -13.46 7.32 -6.81
C ALA A 27 -14.77 7.19 -6.01
N PRO A 28 -15.52 6.08 -6.14
CA PRO A 28 -16.67 5.78 -5.28
C PRO A 28 -16.29 5.77 -3.79
N ILE A 29 -17.25 6.09 -2.92
CA ILE A 29 -17.02 6.14 -1.46
C ILE A 29 -16.53 4.79 -0.93
N ASP A 30 -17.11 3.69 -1.41
CA ASP A 30 -16.72 2.34 -0.98
C ASP A 30 -15.25 2.05 -1.30
N PHE A 31 -14.79 2.46 -2.49
CA PHE A 31 -13.40 2.29 -2.90
C PHE A 31 -12.44 3.10 -2.02
N ARG A 32 -12.82 4.36 -1.71
CA ARG A 32 -12.03 5.22 -0.81
C ARG A 32 -11.96 4.63 0.60
N ALA A 33 -13.08 4.14 1.12
CA ALA A 33 -13.14 3.51 2.44
C ALA A 33 -12.23 2.29 2.52
N VAL A 34 -12.29 1.39 1.52
CA VAL A 34 -11.42 0.21 1.46
C VAL A 34 -9.94 0.60 1.39
N LEU A 35 -9.58 1.57 0.55
CA LEU A 35 -8.20 2.04 0.43
C LEU A 35 -7.68 2.64 1.75
N THR A 36 -8.50 3.45 2.43
CA THR A 36 -8.15 4.05 3.71
C THR A 36 -7.98 2.98 4.80
N VAL A 37 -8.92 2.03 4.90
CA VAL A 37 -8.83 0.94 5.88
C VAL A 37 -7.60 0.07 5.60
N ASN A 38 -7.33 -0.26 4.34
CA ASN A 38 -6.15 -1.03 3.96
C ASN A 38 -4.84 -0.30 4.31
N GLY A 39 -4.74 0.99 3.97
CA GLY A 39 -3.57 1.81 4.30
C GLY A 39 -3.36 1.92 5.82
N LEU A 40 -4.42 2.13 6.59
CA LEU A 40 -4.35 2.14 8.05
C LEU A 40 -3.91 0.78 8.62
N ALA A 41 -4.41 -0.32 8.06
CA ALA A 41 -3.99 -1.66 8.47
C ALA A 41 -2.51 -1.90 8.16
N MET A 42 -2.02 -1.51 6.97
CA MET A 42 -0.58 -1.62 6.64
C MET A 42 0.28 -0.78 7.58
N LEU A 43 -0.14 0.44 7.92
CA LEU A 43 0.58 1.29 8.87
C LEU A 43 0.57 0.67 10.28
N GLY A 44 -0.59 0.22 10.76
CA GLY A 44 -0.73 -0.39 12.08
C GLY A 44 0.10 -1.68 12.21
N LEU A 45 -0.02 -2.59 11.24
CA LEU A 45 0.74 -3.85 11.22
C LEU A 45 2.23 -3.63 10.96
N GLY A 46 2.60 -2.62 10.18
CA GLY A 46 4.00 -2.27 9.92
C GLY A 46 4.70 -1.65 11.13
N VAL A 47 4.03 -0.73 11.83
CA VAL A 47 4.56 -0.08 13.04
C VAL A 47 4.54 -1.05 14.24
N PHE A 48 3.48 -1.82 14.41
CA PHE A 48 3.29 -2.76 15.51
C PHE A 48 3.40 -4.22 15.04
N SER A 49 4.52 -4.57 14.42
CA SER A 49 4.75 -5.90 13.83
C SER A 49 4.78 -7.05 14.83
N GLY A 50 5.06 -6.78 16.12
CA GLY A 50 5.20 -7.81 17.16
C GLY A 50 3.98 -8.71 17.32
N GLY A 51 2.76 -8.15 17.26
CA GLY A 51 1.52 -8.95 17.33
C GLY A 51 1.33 -9.85 16.12
N LEU A 52 1.64 -9.34 14.92
CA LEU A 52 1.56 -10.10 13.67
C LEU A 52 2.56 -11.27 13.68
N ILE A 53 3.80 -11.02 14.13
CA ILE A 53 4.83 -12.05 14.26
C ILE A 53 4.39 -13.11 15.27
N GLY A 54 3.79 -12.71 16.41
CA GLY A 54 3.27 -13.65 17.41
C GLY A 54 2.19 -14.59 16.85
N VAL A 55 1.26 -14.06 16.04
CA VAL A 55 0.26 -14.89 15.33
C VAL A 55 0.92 -15.84 14.33
N CYS A 56 1.90 -15.37 13.55
CA CYS A 56 2.65 -16.22 12.62
C CYS A 56 3.40 -17.34 13.37
N VAL A 57 4.06 -17.03 14.48
CA VAL A 57 4.75 -18.03 15.31
C VAL A 57 3.76 -19.04 15.88
N HIS A 58 2.58 -18.63 16.34
CA HIS A 58 1.57 -19.57 16.82
C HIS A 58 0.97 -20.44 15.71
N ALA A 59 0.83 -19.91 14.49
CA ALA A 59 0.27 -20.65 13.36
C ALA A 59 1.25 -21.66 12.74
N PHE A 60 2.55 -21.35 12.75
CA PHE A 60 3.59 -22.16 12.09
C PHE A 60 4.53 -22.90 13.05
N GLY A 61 4.67 -22.42 14.28
CA GLY A 61 5.40 -23.08 15.36
C GLY A 61 4.43 -23.91 16.19
N GLY A 62 4.37 -25.21 15.90
CA GLY A 62 3.69 -26.17 16.78
C GLY A 62 4.34 -26.24 18.16
#